data_AF-A0A8H7WMP0-F1
#
_entry.id   AF-A0A8H7WMP0-F1
#
_cell.length_a   1.000
_cell.length_b   1.000
_cell.length_c   1.000
_cell.angle_alpha   90.00
_cell.angle_beta   90.00
_cell.angle_gamma   90.00
#
_symmetry.space_group_name_H-M   'P 1'
#
loop_
_entity.id
_entity.type
_entity.pdbx_description
1 polymer ?
#
loop_
_entity_poly.entity_id
_entity_poly.type
_entity_poly.pdbx_seq_one_letter_code
_entity_poly.pdbx_strand_id
1 'polypeptide(L)'
;MSKRHLHAGSYLNDLTIAYHLKTALLITKSDIKTTILPATTFAASAIFSRAICTEPTPAIEIVFFRPLKAIIWSVANLWIFNLSNQRLPSSVLEDSVNKPWRAIPSGRLTSEEARIPAVFLLALYLGGRNESLFLIVLTWLYNNLGAAEEFPLIRNLNNALGFISFGAGAGTTTYYWLALIAVVITSTIQFQDMEDQEGDRIRLRRTLPIMFGDSVARRINAVTICRLFVHNTSFLAGQFNWSM
;
A
#
# COMPACT_ATOMS: atom_id res chain seq x y z
N MET A 1 18.94 39.61 23.92
CA MET A 1 17.97 39.97 22.86
C MET A 1 18.75 40.00 21.56
N SER A 2 18.65 39.07 20.62
CA SER A 2 17.48 38.79 19.78
C SER A 2 17.73 37.48 19.00
N LYS A 3 16.94 36.43 19.27
CA LYS A 3 16.83 35.20 18.47
C LYS A 3 15.36 34.74 18.37
N ARG A 4 14.41 35.68 18.41
CA ARG A 4 12.96 35.37 18.39
C ARG A 4 12.23 35.76 17.10
N HIS A 5 12.91 36.40 16.13
CA HIS A 5 12.23 36.96 14.95
C HIS A 5 12.32 36.13 13.66
N LEU A 6 13.03 34.99 13.64
CA LEU A 6 13.16 34.15 12.43
C LEU A 6 12.18 32.96 12.36
N HIS A 7 11.39 32.71 13.40
CA HIS A 7 10.48 31.55 13.44
C HIS A 7 8.99 31.87 13.24
N ALA A 8 8.56 33.13 13.35
CA ALA A 8 7.12 33.46 13.27
C ALA A 8 6.50 33.19 11.88
N GLY A 9 7.30 33.32 10.80
CA GLY A 9 6.83 33.08 9.43
C GLY A 9 6.69 31.60 9.04
N SER A 10 7.40 30.68 9.71
CA SER A 10 7.26 29.24 9.45
C SER A 10 5.96 28.70 10.06
N TYR A 11 5.64 29.09 11.30
CA TYR A 11 4.42 28.64 11.99
C TYR A 11 3.13 29.03 11.27
N LEU A 12 3.08 30.20 10.62
CA LEU A 12 1.90 30.65 9.87
C LEU A 12 1.67 29.81 8.61
N ASN A 13 2.73 29.33 7.96
CA ASN A 13 2.62 28.44 6.81
C ASN A 13 2.14 27.04 7.22
N ASP A 14 2.53 26.57 8.41
CA ASP A 14 2.16 25.26 8.95
C ASP A 14 0.67 25.14 9.33
N LEU A 15 -0.04 26.27 9.45
CA LEU A 15 -1.46 26.33 9.86
C LEU A 15 -2.45 26.46 8.69
N THR A 16 -1.97 26.48 7.44
CA THR A 16 -2.86 26.68 6.29
C THR A 16 -3.56 25.38 5.88
N ILE A 17 -4.80 25.48 5.38
CA ILE A 17 -5.52 24.32 4.80
C ILE A 17 -4.67 23.68 3.69
N ALA A 18 -4.03 24.49 2.85
CA ALA A 18 -3.14 24.02 1.80
C ALA A 18 -1.96 23.20 2.35
N TYR A 19 -1.40 23.58 3.50
CA TYR A 19 -0.37 22.82 4.17
C TYR A 19 -0.87 21.44 4.61
N HIS A 20 -2.01 21.37 5.30
CA HIS A 20 -2.56 20.10 5.74
C HIS A 20 -2.94 19.18 4.57
N LEU A 21 -3.53 19.72 3.50
CA LEU A 21 -3.83 18.96 2.28
C LEU A 21 -2.57 18.42 1.60
N LYS A 22 -1.50 19.23 1.56
CA LYS A 22 -0.20 18.77 1.04
C LYS A 22 0.38 17.67 1.90
N THR A 23 0.32 17.79 3.23
CA THR A 23 0.80 16.74 4.15
C THR A 23 0.01 15.44 3.97
N ALA A 24 -1.32 15.52 3.92
CA ALA A 24 -2.22 14.41 3.61
C ALA A 24 -1.85 13.69 2.30
N LEU A 25 -1.59 14.46 1.24
CA LEU A 25 -1.16 13.91 -0.04
C LEU A 25 0.20 13.21 0.08
N LEU A 26 1.18 13.84 0.73
CA LEU A 26 2.54 13.27 0.88
C LEU A 26 2.57 12.02 1.75
N ILE A 27 1.64 11.85 2.70
CA ILE A 27 1.48 10.58 3.44
C ILE A 27 1.12 9.44 2.49
N THR A 28 0.32 9.70 1.46
CA THR A 28 -0.33 8.65 0.64
C THR A 28 0.25 8.53 -0.77
N LYS A 29 1.06 9.50 -1.20
CA LYS A 29 1.47 9.69 -2.60
C LYS A 29 2.09 8.45 -3.25
N SER A 30 2.94 7.71 -2.52
CA SER A 30 3.56 6.47 -3.04
C SER A 30 2.52 5.41 -3.40
N ASP A 31 1.41 5.40 -2.66
CA ASP A 31 0.46 4.29 -2.64
C ASP A 31 -0.79 4.55 -3.49
N ILE A 32 -0.86 5.71 -4.15
CA ILE A 32 -1.93 6.04 -5.09
C ILE A 32 -1.97 5.01 -6.22
N LYS A 33 -0.80 4.73 -6.84
CA LYS A 33 -0.72 3.81 -7.98
C LYS A 33 -0.67 2.35 -7.57
N THR A 34 -0.09 2.04 -6.42
CA THR A 34 0.13 0.65 -5.98
C THR A 34 -1.07 0.10 -5.22
N THR A 35 -1.83 0.94 -4.50
CA THR A 35 -2.91 0.48 -3.61
C THR A 35 -4.26 1.09 -3.95
N ILE A 36 -4.38 2.42 -3.97
CA ILE A 36 -5.69 3.10 -4.13
C ILE A 36 -6.28 2.79 -5.50
N LEU A 37 -5.51 3.01 -6.57
CA LEU A 37 -5.99 2.80 -7.92
C LEU A 37 -6.39 1.34 -8.15
N PRO A 38 -5.56 0.32 -7.85
CA PRO A 38 -5.97 -1.09 -7.99
C PRO A 38 -7.19 -1.46 -7.15
N ALA A 39 -7.26 -1.07 -5.87
CA ALA A 39 -8.41 -1.37 -5.02
C ALA A 39 -9.71 -0.72 -5.54
N THR A 40 -9.61 0.53 -6.01
CA THR A 40 -10.75 1.26 -6.59
C THR A 40 -11.18 0.66 -7.91
N THR A 41 -10.24 0.32 -8.79
CA THR A 41 -10.52 -0.36 -10.06
C THR A 41 -11.20 -1.69 -9.81
N PHE A 42 -10.70 -2.49 -8.86
CA PHE A 42 -11.30 -3.78 -8.53
C PHE A 42 -12.72 -3.62 -7.96
N ALA A 43 -12.93 -2.67 -7.04
CA ALA A 43 -14.25 -2.35 -6.51
C ALA A 43 -15.23 -1.88 -7.61
N ALA A 44 -14.77 -1.07 -8.57
CA ALA A 44 -15.58 -0.62 -9.70
C ALA A 44 -15.90 -1.77 -10.68
N SER A 45 -14.91 -2.58 -11.06
CA SER A 45 -15.10 -3.72 -11.96
C SER A 45 -16.02 -4.79 -11.36
N ALA A 46 -15.96 -5.00 -10.04
CA ALA A 46 -16.84 -5.94 -9.34
C ALA A 46 -18.33 -5.57 -9.46
N ILE A 47 -18.68 -4.30 -9.66
CA ILE A 47 -20.07 -3.83 -9.85
C ILE A 47 -20.67 -4.40 -11.13
N PHE A 48 -19.87 -4.48 -12.19
CA PHE A 48 -20.31 -4.92 -13.52
C PHE A 48 -20.02 -6.39 -13.80
N SER A 49 -19.29 -7.06 -12.90
CA SER A 49 -18.96 -8.47 -13.04
C SER A 49 -20.14 -9.34 -12.62
N ARG A 50 -20.75 -10.05 -13.56
CA ARG A 50 -21.82 -11.04 -13.28
C ARG A 50 -21.36 -12.21 -12.41
N ALA A 51 -20.04 -12.43 -12.31
CA ALA A 51 -19.46 -13.44 -11.43
C ALA A 51 -19.40 -13.00 -9.95
N ILE A 52 -19.57 -11.71 -9.67
CA ILE A 52 -19.43 -11.12 -8.33
C ILE A 52 -20.71 -10.38 -7.91
N CYS A 53 -21.39 -9.73 -8.86
CA CYS A 53 -22.64 -9.02 -8.68
C CYS A 53 -23.75 -9.73 -9.46
N THR A 54 -24.78 -10.20 -8.75
CA THR A 54 -25.92 -10.91 -9.35
C THR A 54 -26.99 -9.98 -9.92
N GLU A 55 -26.91 -8.69 -9.62
CA GLU A 55 -27.89 -7.69 -10.06
C GLU A 55 -27.71 -7.39 -11.56
N PRO A 56 -28.77 -7.53 -12.38
CA PRO A 56 -28.68 -7.33 -13.84
C PRO A 56 -28.44 -5.87 -14.24
N THR A 57 -28.77 -4.91 -13.39
CA THR A 57 -28.45 -3.49 -13.59
C THR A 57 -28.19 -2.83 -12.24
N PRO A 58 -26.93 -2.52 -11.90
CA PRO A 58 -26.61 -1.91 -10.61
C PRO A 58 -27.21 -0.50 -10.54
N ALA A 59 -27.86 -0.18 -9.41
CA ALA A 59 -28.38 1.16 -9.17
C ALA A 59 -27.29 2.21 -9.31
N ILE A 60 -27.64 3.40 -9.82
CA ILE A 60 -26.67 4.48 -10.06
C ILE A 60 -25.91 4.88 -8.79
N GLU A 61 -26.58 4.85 -7.65
CA GLU A 61 -25.97 5.06 -6.34
C GLU A 61 -24.84 4.07 -6.06
N ILE A 62 -25.01 2.79 -6.41
CA ILE A 62 -23.99 1.76 -6.23
C ILE A 62 -22.77 2.05 -7.11
N VAL A 63 -23.00 2.47 -8.36
CA VAL A 63 -21.96 2.81 -9.32
C VAL A 63 -21.10 3.97 -8.82
N PHE A 64 -21.71 4.99 -8.20
CA PHE A 64 -20.98 6.16 -7.67
C PHE A 64 -20.37 5.93 -6.28
N PHE A 65 -21.14 5.39 -5.33
CA PHE A 65 -20.73 5.33 -3.93
C PHE A 65 -19.76 4.18 -3.62
N ARG A 66 -19.77 3.07 -4.36
CA ARG A 66 -18.81 1.97 -4.09
C ARG A 66 -17.36 2.36 -4.39
N PRO A 67 -17.01 2.92 -5.56
CA PRO A 67 -15.63 3.38 -5.80
C PRO A 67 -15.22 4.50 -4.85
N LEU A 68 -16.13 5.42 -4.53
CA LEU A 68 -15.85 6.49 -3.57
C LEU A 68 -15.56 5.94 -2.17
N LYS A 69 -16.38 4.98 -1.70
CA LYS A 69 -16.12 4.27 -0.45
C LYS A 69 -14.77 3.56 -0.47
N ALA A 70 -14.43 2.87 -1.57
CA ALA A 70 -13.15 2.18 -1.73
C ALA A 70 -11.97 3.17 -1.61
N ILE A 71 -12.05 4.34 -2.23
CA ILE A 71 -11.03 5.39 -2.12
C ILE A 71 -10.90 5.87 -0.68
N ILE A 72 -11.99 6.30 -0.05
CA ILE A 72 -11.96 6.87 1.30
C ILE A 72 -11.45 5.84 2.31
N TRP A 73 -11.95 4.61 2.24
CA TRP A 73 -11.54 3.52 3.13
C TRP A 73 -10.07 3.14 2.92
N SER A 74 -9.59 3.09 1.68
CA SER A 74 -8.18 2.80 1.37
C SER A 74 -7.27 3.91 1.87
N VAL A 75 -7.63 5.18 1.67
CA VAL A 75 -6.87 6.33 2.18
C VAL A 75 -6.78 6.28 3.71
N ALA A 76 -7.90 6.03 4.40
CA ALA A 76 -7.92 5.94 5.85
C ALA A 76 -6.97 4.83 6.36
N ASN A 77 -7.06 3.62 5.81
CA ASN A 77 -6.17 2.53 6.23
C ASN A 77 -4.70 2.73 5.80
N LEU A 78 -4.45 3.38 4.65
CA LEU A 78 -3.10 3.76 4.25
C LEU A 78 -2.48 4.77 5.21
N TRP A 79 -3.26 5.69 5.78
CA TRP A 79 -2.72 6.61 6.77
C TRP A 79 -2.27 5.89 8.04
N ILE A 80 -3.02 4.87 8.48
CA ILE A 80 -2.61 4.01 9.62
C ILE A 80 -1.26 3.35 9.32
N PHE A 81 -1.15 2.71 8.15
CA PHE A 81 0.07 2.02 7.73
C PHE A 81 1.24 2.99 7.52
N ASN A 82 1.06 4.02 6.69
CA ASN A 82 2.12 4.93 6.27
C ASN A 82 2.67 5.78 7.42
N LEU A 83 1.83 6.24 8.35
CA LEU A 83 2.31 6.94 9.54
C LEU A 83 3.11 6.00 10.44
N SER A 84 2.65 4.76 10.64
CA SER A 84 3.40 3.77 11.42
C SER A 84 4.72 3.39 10.75
N ASN A 85 4.72 3.24 9.43
CA ASN A 85 5.89 2.86 8.63
C ASN A 85 6.95 3.97 8.61
N GLN A 86 6.56 5.25 8.62
CA GLN A 86 7.48 6.38 8.55
C GLN A 86 8.09 6.78 9.91
N ARG A 87 7.49 6.40 11.05
CA ARG A 87 7.82 7.01 12.36
C ARG A 87 9.14 6.55 12.98
N LEU A 88 9.58 5.32 12.72
CA LEU A 88 10.74 4.74 13.42
C LEU A 88 12.03 5.41 12.93
N PRO A 89 13.05 5.61 13.80
CA PRO A 89 14.29 6.27 13.40
C PRO A 89 14.96 5.63 12.18
N SER A 90 14.97 4.29 12.11
CA SER A 90 15.48 3.53 10.96
C SER A 90 14.68 3.81 9.69
N SER A 91 13.35 3.88 9.79
CA SER A 91 12.47 4.22 8.67
C SER A 91 12.65 5.66 8.19
N VAL A 92 12.88 6.60 9.10
CA VAL A 92 13.16 8.00 8.73
C VAL A 92 14.48 8.08 7.97
N LEU A 93 15.51 7.35 8.38
CA LEU A 93 16.79 7.29 7.67
C LEU A 93 16.64 6.67 6.27
N GLU A 94 15.92 5.55 6.17
CA GLU A 94 15.58 4.90 4.89
C GLU A 94 14.85 5.87 3.94
N ASP A 95 13.76 6.46 4.41
CA ASP A 95 12.93 7.33 3.58
C ASP A 95 13.63 8.65 3.28
N SER A 96 14.56 9.13 4.11
CA SER A 96 15.37 10.32 3.79
C SER A 96 16.24 10.12 2.55
N VAL A 97 16.59 8.87 2.24
CA VAL A 97 17.34 8.50 1.04
C VAL A 97 16.39 8.21 -0.13
N ASN A 98 15.47 7.28 0.03
CA ASN A 98 14.64 6.82 -1.09
C ASN A 98 13.49 7.82 -1.41
N LYS A 99 12.91 8.44 -0.38
CA LYS A 99 11.63 9.17 -0.44
C LYS A 99 11.67 10.47 0.40
N PRO A 100 12.66 11.37 0.20
CA PRO A 100 12.87 12.54 1.08
C PRO A 100 11.69 13.52 1.13
N TRP A 101 10.77 13.42 0.17
CA TRP A 101 9.55 14.20 0.09
C TRP A 101 8.43 13.72 1.02
N ARG A 102 8.56 12.54 1.67
CA ARG A 102 7.54 12.00 2.60
C ARG A 102 7.33 12.91 3.80
N ALA A 103 6.18 12.79 4.46
CA ALA A 103 5.73 13.75 5.46
C ALA A 103 6.72 13.91 6.63
N ILE A 104 7.28 12.81 7.15
CA ILE A 104 8.25 12.86 8.26
C ILE A 104 9.66 13.26 7.78
N PRO A 105 10.26 12.64 6.74
CA PRO A 105 11.59 13.05 6.24
C PRO A 105 11.66 14.50 5.77
N SER A 106 10.58 15.04 5.19
CA SER A 106 10.53 16.45 4.76
C SER A 106 10.24 17.44 5.90
N GLY A 107 10.10 16.96 7.14
CA GLY A 107 9.89 17.79 8.33
C GLY A 107 8.48 18.37 8.45
N ARG A 108 7.49 17.82 7.73
CA ARG A 108 6.08 18.28 7.82
C ARG A 108 5.31 17.66 8.98
N LEU A 109 5.82 16.54 9.50
CA LEU A 109 5.33 15.85 10.69
C LEU A 109 6.54 15.34 11.46
N THR A 110 6.50 15.44 12.78
CA THR A 110 7.43 14.71 13.66
C THR A 110 6.93 13.27 13.88
N SER A 111 7.83 12.37 14.29
CA SER A 111 7.45 11.00 14.66
C SER A 111 6.44 10.95 15.82
N GLU A 112 6.46 11.95 16.71
CA GLU A 112 5.53 12.06 17.85
C GLU A 112 4.13 12.54 17.45
N GLU A 113 4.04 13.34 16.37
CA GLU A 113 2.79 13.84 15.80
C GLU A 113 2.11 12.81 14.88
N ALA A 114 2.85 11.81 14.40
CA ALA A 114 2.36 10.71 13.57
C ALA A 114 1.48 9.70 14.34
N ARG A 115 0.51 10.21 15.11
CA ARG A 115 -0.41 9.40 15.91
C ARG A 115 -1.55 8.87 15.06
N ILE A 116 -1.87 7.60 15.28
CA ILE A 116 -2.86 6.82 14.53
C ILE A 116 -4.34 6.97 15.00
N PRO A 117 -4.70 7.46 16.22
CA PRO A 117 -6.02 7.16 16.79
C PRO A 117 -7.20 7.83 16.07
N ALA A 118 -7.05 9.04 15.52
CA ALA A 118 -8.14 9.70 14.79
C ALA A 118 -8.47 8.97 13.46
N VAL A 119 -7.45 8.42 12.80
CA VAL A 119 -7.59 7.70 11.53
C VAL A 119 -8.23 6.33 11.75
N PHE A 120 -7.88 5.67 12.85
CA PHE A 120 -8.47 4.38 13.23
C PHE A 120 -9.98 4.48 13.50
N LEU A 121 -10.43 5.54 14.17
CA LEU A 121 -11.85 5.77 14.43
C LEU A 121 -12.65 5.99 13.12
N LEU A 122 -12.07 6.69 12.14
CA LEU A 122 -12.68 6.86 10.82
C LEU A 122 -12.78 5.53 10.05
N ALA A 123 -11.73 4.70 10.11
CA ALA A 123 -11.74 3.38 9.47
C ALA A 123 -12.84 2.46 10.06
N LEU A 124 -13.04 2.49 11.39
CA LEU A 124 -14.12 1.74 12.04
C LEU A 124 -15.51 2.21 11.61
N TYR A 125 -15.71 3.52 11.42
CA TYR A 125 -17.00 4.10 11.01
C TYR A 125 -17.41 3.69 9.58
N LEU A 126 -16.47 3.53 8.66
CA LEU A 126 -16.75 3.20 7.25
C LEU A 126 -17.07 1.71 6.99
N GLY A 127 -16.94 0.85 8.00
CA GLY A 127 -17.01 -0.60 7.90
C GLY A 127 -15.66 -1.24 7.56
N GLY A 128 -15.61 -2.58 7.44
CA GLY A 128 -14.35 -3.30 7.22
C GLY A 128 -13.46 -3.35 8.47
N ARG A 129 -14.09 -3.53 9.64
CA ARG A 129 -13.42 -3.56 10.96
C ARG A 129 -12.37 -4.68 11.03
N ASN A 130 -12.69 -5.86 10.51
CA ASN A 130 -11.80 -7.01 10.58
C ASN A 130 -10.55 -6.77 9.73
N GLU A 131 -10.73 -6.23 8.53
CA GLU A 131 -9.67 -5.89 7.59
C GLU A 131 -8.78 -4.78 8.16
N SER A 132 -9.38 -3.76 8.78
CA SER A 132 -8.61 -2.68 9.44
C SER A 132 -7.81 -3.19 10.63
N LEU A 133 -8.39 -4.05 11.48
CA LEU A 133 -7.67 -4.69 12.58
C LEU A 133 -6.54 -5.59 12.08
N PHE A 134 -6.79 -6.37 11.03
CA PHE A 134 -5.79 -7.23 10.43
C PHE A 134 -4.64 -6.41 9.82
N LEU A 135 -4.94 -5.30 9.14
CA LEU A 135 -3.94 -4.35 8.64
C LEU A 135 -3.09 -3.76 9.77
N ILE A 136 -3.67 -3.43 10.92
CA ILE A 136 -2.91 -2.97 12.09
C ILE A 136 -1.94 -4.05 12.57
N VAL A 137 -2.40 -5.29 12.67
CA VAL A 137 -1.55 -6.42 13.07
C VAL A 137 -0.42 -6.60 12.07
N LEU A 138 -0.70 -6.64 10.75
CA LEU A 138 0.33 -6.76 9.71
C LEU A 138 1.31 -5.58 9.72
N THR A 139 0.82 -4.36 9.99
CA THR A 139 1.65 -3.16 10.11
C THR A 139 2.60 -3.28 11.29
N TRP A 140 2.12 -3.79 12.41
CA TRP A 140 2.94 -4.04 13.60
C TRP A 140 3.95 -5.16 13.38
N LEU A 141 3.54 -6.29 12.77
CA LEU A 141 4.47 -7.36 12.37
C LEU A 141 5.59 -6.83 11.46
N TYR A 142 5.20 -6.05 10.44
CA TYR A 142 6.13 -5.44 9.48
C TYR A 142 7.16 -4.53 10.14
N ASN A 143 6.70 -3.57 10.96
CA ASN A 143 7.56 -2.50 11.47
C ASN A 143 8.24 -2.84 12.80
N ASN A 144 7.58 -3.61 13.67
CA ASN A 144 8.01 -3.80 15.05
C ASN A 144 8.57 -5.20 15.34
N LEU A 145 8.17 -6.23 14.59
CA LEU A 145 8.67 -7.60 14.78
C LEU A 145 9.70 -8.05 13.74
N GLY A 146 10.21 -7.16 12.89
CA GLY A 146 11.29 -7.49 11.97
C GLY A 146 10.85 -8.19 10.67
N ALA A 147 9.54 -8.29 10.41
CA ALA A 147 9.05 -8.97 9.20
C ALA A 147 9.42 -8.22 7.90
N ALA A 148 9.86 -6.96 7.98
CA ALA A 148 10.36 -6.20 6.84
C ALA A 148 11.84 -6.42 6.53
N GLU A 149 12.59 -7.09 7.41
CA GLU A 149 14.05 -7.10 7.38
C GLU A 149 14.66 -8.49 7.20
N GLU A 150 14.15 -9.49 7.91
CA GLU A 150 14.87 -10.75 8.08
C GLU A 150 14.71 -11.73 6.91
N PHE A 151 13.48 -11.91 6.42
CA PHE A 151 13.16 -12.97 5.46
C PHE A 151 12.37 -12.41 4.27
N PRO A 152 12.94 -12.39 3.05
CA PRO A 152 12.26 -11.81 1.89
C PRO A 152 10.88 -12.42 1.62
N LEU A 153 10.73 -13.74 1.80
CA LEU A 153 9.43 -14.40 1.62
C LEU A 153 8.39 -13.95 2.65
N ILE A 154 8.77 -13.82 3.93
CA ILE A 154 7.85 -13.37 4.98
C ILE A 154 7.40 -11.93 4.70
N ARG A 155 8.34 -11.06 4.31
CA ARG A 155 8.05 -9.68 3.90
C ARG A 155 7.07 -9.65 2.74
N ASN A 156 7.33 -10.44 1.70
CA ASN A 156 6.48 -10.49 0.52
C ASN A 156 5.07 -10.97 0.85
N LEU A 157 4.95 -12.02 1.69
CA LEU A 157 3.66 -12.53 2.18
C LEU A 157 2.94 -11.49 3.02
N ASN A 158 3.61 -10.84 3.97
CA ASN A 158 3.02 -9.80 4.82
C ASN A 158 2.47 -8.65 3.97
N ASN A 159 3.25 -8.19 2.99
CA ASN A 159 2.80 -7.15 2.07
C ASN A 159 1.61 -7.62 1.22
N ALA A 160 1.65 -8.83 0.66
CA ALA A 160 0.55 -9.39 -0.11
C ALA A 160 -0.75 -9.48 0.72
N LEU A 161 -0.66 -9.95 1.97
CA LEU A 161 -1.78 -9.96 2.91
C LEU A 161 -2.31 -8.54 3.17
N GLY A 162 -1.43 -7.54 3.26
CA GLY A 162 -1.82 -6.14 3.35
C GLY A 162 -2.63 -5.69 2.13
N PHE A 163 -2.10 -5.89 0.92
CA PHE A 163 -2.77 -5.50 -0.32
C PHE A 163 -4.14 -6.16 -0.51
N ILE A 164 -4.28 -7.46 -0.22
CA ILE A 164 -5.59 -8.12 -0.35
C ILE A 164 -6.57 -7.66 0.72
N SER A 165 -6.09 -7.27 1.91
CA SER A 165 -6.94 -6.67 2.94
C SER A 165 -7.51 -5.33 2.46
N PHE A 166 -6.72 -4.57 1.69
CA PHE A 166 -7.21 -3.35 1.06
C PHE A 166 -8.33 -3.63 0.04
N GLY A 167 -8.18 -4.68 -0.76
CA GLY A 167 -9.25 -5.13 -1.68
C GLY A 167 -10.50 -5.62 -0.94
N ALA A 168 -10.33 -6.44 0.11
CA ALA A 168 -11.42 -7.02 0.88
C ALA A 168 -12.28 -5.94 1.56
N GLY A 169 -11.63 -5.03 2.30
CA GLY A 169 -12.32 -3.98 3.05
C GLY A 169 -12.95 -2.91 2.15
N ALA A 170 -12.46 -2.73 0.93
CA ALA A 170 -13.08 -1.90 -0.11
C ALA A 170 -14.40 -2.50 -0.67
N GLY A 171 -14.79 -3.70 -0.24
CA GLY A 171 -16.08 -4.32 -0.57
C GLY A 171 -16.00 -5.47 -1.56
N THR A 172 -14.84 -6.12 -1.71
CA THR A 172 -14.68 -7.26 -2.61
C THR A 172 -14.52 -8.56 -1.82
N THR A 173 -15.53 -9.42 -1.87
CA THR A 173 -15.63 -10.60 -0.99
C THR A 173 -15.26 -11.92 -1.67
N THR A 174 -14.77 -11.90 -2.92
CA THR A 174 -14.42 -13.15 -3.60
C THR A 174 -13.02 -13.63 -3.20
N TYR A 175 -12.96 -14.53 -2.21
CA TYR A 175 -11.71 -15.09 -1.69
C TYR A 175 -10.80 -15.71 -2.75
N TYR A 176 -11.36 -16.28 -3.83
CA TYR A 176 -10.57 -16.80 -4.95
C TYR A 176 -9.75 -15.71 -5.65
N TRP A 177 -10.37 -14.58 -5.97
CA TRP A 177 -9.68 -13.45 -6.61
C TRP A 177 -8.65 -12.83 -5.67
N LEU A 178 -8.99 -12.70 -4.39
CA LEU A 178 -8.03 -12.21 -3.38
C LEU A 178 -6.83 -13.15 -3.26
N ALA A 179 -7.03 -14.47 -3.27
CA ALA A 179 -5.94 -15.45 -3.24
C ALA A 179 -5.03 -15.34 -4.49
N LEU A 180 -5.63 -15.18 -5.68
CA LEU A 180 -4.85 -14.95 -6.91
C LEU A 180 -4.01 -13.67 -6.82
N ILE A 181 -4.60 -12.57 -6.35
CA ILE A 181 -3.88 -11.31 -6.14
C ILE A 181 -2.74 -11.50 -5.12
N ALA A 182 -2.97 -12.24 -4.03
CA ALA A 182 -1.95 -12.53 -3.04
C ALA A 182 -0.74 -13.27 -3.63
N VAL A 183 -0.98 -14.27 -4.48
CA VAL A 183 0.07 -15.04 -5.17
C VAL A 183 0.87 -14.14 -6.12
N VAL A 184 0.17 -13.32 -6.91
CA VAL A 184 0.82 -12.37 -7.82
C VAL A 184 1.68 -11.38 -7.04
N ILE A 185 1.16 -10.76 -5.98
CA ILE A 185 1.93 -9.78 -5.19
C ILE A 185 3.09 -10.45 -4.47
N THR A 186 2.90 -11.61 -3.84
CA THR A 186 3.97 -12.34 -3.13
C THR A 186 5.14 -12.66 -4.06
N SER A 187 4.85 -12.99 -5.32
CA SER A 187 5.88 -13.32 -6.32
C SER A 187 6.50 -12.08 -6.99
N THR A 188 5.81 -10.94 -7.04
CA THR A 188 6.27 -9.76 -7.82
C THR A 188 6.74 -8.58 -6.99
N ILE A 189 6.36 -8.48 -5.72
CA ILE A 189 6.67 -7.28 -4.92
C ILE A 189 8.17 -7.03 -4.73
N GLN A 190 8.98 -8.09 -4.77
CA GLN A 190 10.44 -8.03 -4.76
C GLN A 190 11.04 -7.23 -5.94
N PHE A 191 10.26 -6.83 -6.94
CA PHE A 191 10.76 -5.95 -8.01
C PHE A 191 11.09 -4.57 -7.47
N GLN A 192 10.40 -4.12 -6.41
CA GLN A 192 10.65 -2.84 -5.75
C GLN A 192 12.03 -2.81 -5.08
N ASP A 193 12.56 -3.95 -4.65
CA ASP A 193 13.90 -4.07 -4.06
C ASP A 193 15.00 -3.56 -5.00
N MET A 194 14.76 -3.55 -6.33
CA MET A 194 15.72 -3.03 -7.30
C MET A 194 15.86 -1.51 -7.22
N GLU A 195 14.78 -0.80 -6.92
CA GLU A 195 14.75 0.66 -6.75
C GLU A 195 15.17 1.06 -5.32
N ASP A 196 14.75 0.29 -4.31
CA ASP A 196 14.90 0.64 -2.90
C ASP A 196 16.26 0.20 -2.29
N GLN A 197 17.22 -0.26 -3.10
CA GLN A 197 18.50 -0.84 -2.61
C GLN A 197 19.26 0.02 -1.61
N GLU A 198 19.31 1.34 -1.80
CA GLU A 198 20.09 2.24 -0.93
C GLU A 198 19.46 2.31 0.47
N GLY A 199 18.17 2.58 0.54
CA GLY A 199 17.40 2.50 1.79
C GLY A 199 17.40 1.10 2.42
N ASP A 200 17.33 0.03 1.62
CA ASP A 200 17.39 -1.34 2.10
C ASP A 200 18.73 -1.66 2.78
N ARG A 201 19.86 -1.13 2.27
CA ARG A 201 21.17 -1.26 2.90
C ARG A 201 21.22 -0.55 4.25
N ILE A 202 20.62 0.63 4.36
CA ILE A 202 20.52 1.39 5.62
C ILE A 202 19.69 0.61 6.66
N ARG A 203 18.64 -0.06 6.22
CA ARG A 203 17.77 -0.91 7.06
C ARG A 203 18.35 -2.30 7.33
N LEU A 204 19.52 -2.62 6.78
CA LEU A 204 20.15 -3.94 6.83
C LEU A 204 19.21 -5.07 6.34
N ARG A 205 18.37 -4.76 5.35
CA ARG A 205 17.40 -5.71 4.80
C ARG A 205 18.09 -6.78 3.96
N ARG A 206 17.54 -7.99 4.02
CA ARG A 206 17.91 -9.09 3.14
C ARG A 206 17.00 -9.10 1.92
N THR A 207 17.39 -8.35 0.88
CA THR A 207 16.68 -8.32 -0.41
C THR A 207 17.45 -9.08 -1.49
N LEU A 208 16.77 -9.50 -2.55
CA LEU A 208 17.42 -10.23 -3.65
C LEU A 208 18.67 -9.53 -4.22
N PRO A 209 18.63 -8.23 -4.57
CA PRO A 209 19.81 -7.55 -5.10
C PRO A 209 20.94 -7.43 -4.05
N ILE A 210 20.61 -7.27 -2.77
CA ILE A 210 21.62 -7.20 -1.69
C ILE A 210 22.26 -8.57 -1.44
N MET A 211 21.49 -9.66 -1.47
CA MET A 211 21.97 -11.01 -1.17
C MET A 211 22.74 -11.65 -2.33
N PHE A 212 22.28 -11.45 -3.57
CA PHE A 212 22.74 -12.19 -4.74
C PHE A 212 23.26 -11.31 -5.88
N GLY A 213 23.18 -9.99 -5.74
CA GLY A 213 23.56 -9.01 -6.75
C GLY A 213 22.48 -8.76 -7.81
N ASP A 214 22.58 -7.59 -8.45
CA ASP A 214 21.65 -7.08 -9.46
C ASP A 214 21.35 -8.07 -10.59
N SER A 215 22.37 -8.70 -11.15
CA SER A 215 22.21 -9.59 -12.32
C SER A 215 21.36 -10.83 -11.99
N VAL A 216 21.53 -11.40 -10.79
CA VAL A 216 20.74 -12.55 -10.35
C VAL A 216 19.31 -12.10 -10.04
N ALA A 217 19.14 -10.99 -9.32
CA ALA A 217 17.83 -10.43 -9.00
C ALA A 217 17.00 -10.12 -10.26
N ARG A 218 17.61 -9.49 -11.28
CA ARG A 218 16.95 -9.20 -12.57
C ARG A 218 16.52 -10.47 -13.31
N ARG A 219 17.35 -11.53 -13.29
CA ARG A 219 16.99 -12.82 -13.89
C ARG A 219 15.83 -13.50 -13.17
N ILE A 220 15.83 -13.50 -11.84
CA ILE A 220 14.72 -14.04 -11.04
C ILE A 220 13.43 -13.29 -11.35
N ASN A 221 13.49 -11.96 -11.42
CA ASN A 221 12.34 -11.13 -11.76
C ASN A 221 11.82 -11.42 -13.16
N ALA A 222 12.70 -11.50 -14.16
CA ALA A 222 12.32 -11.85 -15.54
C ALA A 222 11.63 -13.23 -15.62
N VAL A 223 12.20 -14.25 -14.99
CA VAL A 223 11.60 -15.60 -14.95
C VAL A 223 10.23 -15.58 -14.30
N THR A 224 10.07 -14.82 -13.22
CA THR A 224 8.78 -14.68 -12.53
C THR A 224 7.70 -14.09 -13.44
N ILE A 225 8.00 -12.99 -14.14
CA ILE A 225 7.07 -12.37 -15.09
C ILE A 225 6.71 -13.35 -16.21
N CYS A 226 7.70 -14.00 -16.82
CA CYS A 226 7.47 -14.97 -17.90
C CYS A 226 6.54 -16.11 -17.44
N ARG A 227 6.76 -16.66 -16.24
CA ARG A 227 5.93 -17.73 -15.69
C ARG A 227 4.50 -17.26 -15.41
N LEU A 228 4.34 -16.09 -14.81
CA LEU A 228 3.01 -15.51 -14.56
C LEU A 228 2.28 -15.28 -15.88
N PHE A 229 2.97 -14.76 -16.90
CA PHE A 229 2.38 -14.54 -18.22
C PHE A 229 1.89 -15.86 -18.85
N VAL A 230 2.75 -16.89 -18.93
CA VAL A 230 2.41 -18.20 -19.51
C VAL A 230 1.26 -18.89 -18.76
N HIS A 231 1.26 -18.81 -17.43
CA HIS A 231 0.20 -19.43 -16.62
C HIS A 231 -1.15 -18.72 -16.83
N ASN A 232 -1.17 -17.39 -16.84
CA ASN A 232 -2.40 -16.62 -17.05
C ASN A 232 -2.96 -16.78 -18.47
N THR A 233 -2.12 -16.83 -19.51
CA THR A 233 -2.59 -17.09 -20.88
C THR A 233 -3.17 -18.50 -21.02
N SER A 234 -2.54 -19.49 -20.39
CA SER A 234 -3.05 -20.88 -20.38
C SER A 234 -4.38 -21.01 -19.63
N PHE A 235 -4.52 -20.30 -18.50
CA PHE A 235 -5.77 -20.25 -17.74
C PHE A 235 -6.90 -19.58 -18.54
N LEU A 236 -6.63 -18.42 -19.15
CA LEU A 236 -7.61 -17.71 -19.97
C LEU A 236 -8.00 -18.53 -21.21
N ALA A 237 -7.05 -19.19 -21.87
CA ALA A 237 -7.34 -20.08 -23.00
C ALA A 237 -8.19 -21.29 -22.60
N GLY A 238 -8.08 -21.78 -21.36
CA GLY A 238 -8.90 -22.86 -20.83
C GLY A 238 -10.31 -22.43 -20.37
N GLN A 239 -10.50 -21.17 -19.98
CA GLN A 239 -11.82 -20.65 -19.56
C GLN A 239 -12.65 -20.12 -20.73
N PHE A 240 -12.01 -19.54 -21.74
CA PHE A 240 -12.66 -19.15 -22.98
C PHE A 240 -12.53 -20.30 -23.97
N ASN A 241 -13.50 -21.23 -23.94
CA ASN A 241 -13.69 -22.18 -25.03
C ASN A 241 -14.10 -21.36 -26.27
N TRP A 242 -13.12 -20.99 -27.11
CA TRP A 242 -13.35 -20.25 -28.36
C TRP A 242 -13.97 -21.14 -29.45
N SER A 243 -14.98 -21.93 -29.09
CA SER A 243 -15.84 -22.57 -30.08
C SER A 243 -16.74 -21.49 -30.68
N MET A 244 -16.26 -20.90 -31.78
CA MET A 244 -17.13 -20.30 -32.79
C MET A 244 -18.00 -21.37 -33.43
#